data_AF-A0A7W8C9U3-F1
#
_entry.id   AF-A0A7W8C9U3-F1
#
_cell.length_a   1.000
_cell.length_b   1.000
_cell.length_c   1.000
_cell.angle_alpha   90.00
_cell.angle_beta   90.00
_cell.angle_gamma   90.00
#
_symmetry.space_group_name_H-M   'P 1'
#
loop_
_entity.id
_entity.type
_entity.pdbx_description
1 polymer ?
#
loop_
_entity_poly.entity_id
_entity_poly.type
_entity_poly.pdbx_seq_one_letter_code
_entity_poly.pdbx_strand_id
1 'polypeptide(L)'
;MSSALDQLIAYLDAEDPYDYRLPDLHALQIEAADARLREVRQQMAVLERRAADTGVGEVRRLDDIIPLLFSDATYKSYPESFLAQGKWNALAAWLDALSMSSGAADIDMTGVEDIDDWLARLRDHGHLVYVSSGTSGRCSMVQVSERDRQLDLADFHAVWRWKAGAKPDGNHAVFALFPSAGSHRMVDTFGKIVEGFGRADATYYLSDEPLRVAEVNRLSRLNKAIADGTASPSEIATARADTPEKQSSMAEVMARLGEAVYRHRAERSVFVGTWGAQLALAQAARAAGLDAGVHPDSLFQIGGGLKGTTLPEDYQDQVAGILQLDPSRYISLYGMTELTTFLPECASGRYHYPPWVIPLILDKNGESRVKPRQGELTGRLGFFDLSLDGHWGAMVSGDHGTLRLDPCGCGRPSPSLGRDIVRYKDLPGGDDKVTCTGTIDTYVRGIVAEADQ
;
A
#
# COMPACT_ATOMS: atom_id res chain seq x y z
N MET A 1 20.30 26.53 -1.68
CA MET A 1 20.24 25.77 -0.41
C MET A 1 19.25 24.63 -0.64
N SER A 2 19.54 23.43 -0.15
CA SER A 2 18.64 22.27 -0.24
C SER A 2 17.33 22.56 0.49
N SER A 3 16.17 22.21 -0.06
CA SER A 3 14.90 22.38 0.65
C SER A 3 14.82 21.47 1.89
N ALA A 4 13.91 21.74 2.82
CA ALA A 4 13.67 20.86 3.97
C ALA A 4 13.28 19.44 3.54
N LEU A 5 12.45 19.32 2.49
CA LEU A 5 12.09 18.03 1.92
C LEU A 5 13.31 17.30 1.37
N ASP A 6 14.15 17.97 0.57
CA ASP A 6 15.36 17.35 0.00
C ASP A 6 16.31 16.83 1.09
N GLN A 7 16.43 17.56 2.21
CA GLN A 7 17.23 17.12 3.35
C GLN A 7 16.66 15.87 4.03
N LEU A 8 15.34 15.76 4.16
CA LEU A 8 14.69 14.56 4.71
C LEU A 8 14.84 13.38 3.74
N ILE A 9 14.59 13.59 2.45
CA ILE A 9 14.68 12.54 1.42
C ILE A 9 16.11 12.02 1.25
N ALA A 10 17.14 12.85 1.50
CA ALA A 10 18.53 12.43 1.47
C ALA A 10 18.86 11.29 2.47
N TYR A 11 18.02 11.04 3.49
CA TYR A 11 18.19 9.89 4.37
C TYR A 11 17.97 8.53 3.68
N LEU A 12 17.33 8.48 2.51
CA LEU A 12 17.25 7.25 1.70
C LEU A 12 18.63 6.68 1.37
N ASP A 13 19.62 7.55 1.20
CA ASP A 13 21.00 7.19 0.90
C ASP A 13 21.86 6.93 2.15
N ALA A 14 21.33 7.21 3.36
CA ALA A 14 22.02 6.94 4.61
C ALA A 14 22.19 5.44 4.83
N GLU A 15 23.30 5.03 5.45
CA GLU A 15 23.52 3.61 5.80
C GLU A 15 22.37 3.05 6.64
N ASP A 16 21.91 3.83 7.62
CA ASP A 16 20.71 3.56 8.42
C ASP A 16 19.78 4.79 8.40
N PRO A 17 18.72 4.79 7.55
CA PRO A 17 17.75 5.88 7.48
C PRO A 17 16.99 6.10 8.79
N TYR A 18 17.00 5.12 9.69
CA TYR A 18 16.24 5.11 10.94
C TYR A 18 17.09 5.48 12.16
N ASP A 19 18.37 5.81 11.96
CA ASP A 19 19.27 6.36 12.99
C ASP A 19 19.15 7.89 13.08
N TYR A 20 17.98 8.36 13.49
CA TYR A 20 17.73 9.77 13.77
C TYR A 20 16.86 9.94 15.01
N ARG A 21 17.04 11.06 15.71
CA ARG A 21 16.17 11.43 16.84
C ARG A 21 15.11 12.40 16.32
N LEU A 22 13.83 12.08 16.56
CA LEU A 22 12.71 12.93 16.14
C LEU A 22 12.85 14.40 16.58
N PRO A 23 13.28 14.74 17.82
CA PRO A 23 13.45 16.13 18.23
C PRO A 23 14.44 16.93 17.36
N ASP A 24 15.43 16.26 16.76
CA ASP A 24 16.47 16.91 15.96
C ASP A 24 15.95 17.26 14.55
N LEU A 25 14.94 16.52 14.05
CA LEU A 25 14.35 16.71 12.72
C LEU A 25 12.93 17.29 12.73
N HIS A 26 12.29 17.42 13.89
CA HIS A 26 10.88 17.83 13.98
C HIS A 26 10.63 19.21 13.34
N ALA A 27 11.51 20.19 13.54
CA ALA A 27 11.38 21.50 12.91
C ALA A 27 11.46 21.40 11.37
N LEU A 28 12.37 20.56 10.86
CA LEU A 28 12.54 20.30 9.44
C LEU A 28 11.33 19.59 8.83
N GLN A 29 10.74 18.64 9.56
CA GLN A 29 9.49 17.97 9.16
C GLN A 29 8.31 18.95 9.05
N ILE A 30 8.17 19.87 10.02
CA ILE A 30 7.12 20.90 9.98
C ILE A 30 7.34 21.87 8.81
N GLU A 31 8.59 22.30 8.57
CA GLU A 31 8.92 23.15 7.43
C GLU A 31 8.58 22.47 6.09
N ALA A 32 8.94 21.20 5.93
CA ALA A 32 8.62 20.43 4.73
C ALA A 32 7.09 20.23 4.57
N ALA A 33 6.37 19.94 5.65
CA ALA A 33 4.91 19.80 5.64
C ALA A 33 4.21 21.10 5.22
N ASP A 34 4.67 22.24 5.73
CA ASP A 34 4.15 23.57 5.38
C ASP A 34 4.42 23.93 3.91
N ALA A 35 5.65 23.69 3.44
CA ALA A 35 6.01 23.87 2.04
C ALA A 35 5.12 23.02 1.12
N ARG A 36 4.90 21.75 1.47
CA ARG A 36 4.05 20.83 0.73
C ARG A 36 2.60 21.28 0.71
N LEU A 37 2.06 21.76 1.84
CA LEU A 37 0.71 22.32 1.89
C LEU A 37 0.56 23.50 0.92
N ARG A 38 1.50 24.45 0.93
CA ARG A 38 1.46 25.64 0.06
C ARG A 38 1.50 25.30 -1.42
N GLU A 39 2.29 24.30 -1.79
CA GLU A 39 2.41 23.81 -3.16
C GLU A 39 1.10 23.14 -3.60
N VAL A 40 0.65 22.13 -2.85
CA VAL A 40 -0.48 21.27 -3.24
C VAL A 40 -1.78 22.06 -3.30
N ARG A 41 -1.99 23.02 -2.38
CA ARG A 41 -3.18 23.88 -2.39
C ARG A 41 -3.34 24.73 -3.65
N GLN A 42 -2.25 25.04 -4.36
CA GLN A 42 -2.33 25.78 -5.62
C GLN A 42 -2.81 24.91 -6.78
N GLN A 43 -2.71 23.58 -6.64
CA GLN A 43 -2.93 22.62 -7.73
C GLN A 43 -4.18 21.75 -7.48
N MET A 44 -4.45 21.39 -6.23
CA MET A 44 -5.54 20.50 -5.84
C MET A 44 -6.69 21.28 -5.18
N ALA A 45 -7.74 21.55 -5.95
CA ALA A 45 -8.90 22.33 -5.52
C ALA A 45 -9.58 21.77 -4.25
N VAL A 46 -9.62 20.44 -4.10
CA VAL A 46 -10.20 19.79 -2.90
C VAL A 46 -9.40 20.13 -1.64
N LEU A 47 -8.07 20.14 -1.71
CA LEU A 47 -7.23 20.49 -0.57
C LEU A 47 -7.35 21.98 -0.26
N GLU A 48 -7.37 22.85 -1.28
CA GLU A 48 -7.58 24.29 -1.06
C GLU A 48 -8.91 24.55 -0.35
N ARG A 49 -9.99 23.92 -0.81
CA ARG A 49 -11.30 24.07 -0.18
C ARG A 49 -11.30 23.60 1.26
N ARG A 50 -10.66 22.45 1.52
CA ARG A 50 -10.52 21.91 2.87
C ARG A 50 -9.72 22.84 3.78
N ALA A 51 -8.62 23.39 3.30
CA ALA A 51 -7.78 24.33 4.03
C ALA A 51 -8.54 25.62 4.38
N ALA A 52 -9.30 26.16 3.42
CA ALA A 52 -10.14 27.34 3.63
C ALA A 52 -11.24 27.09 4.67
N ASP A 53 -11.98 25.98 4.55
CA ASP A 53 -13.09 25.65 5.45
C ASP A 53 -12.62 25.33 6.88
N THR A 54 -11.39 24.80 7.04
CA THR A 54 -10.79 24.52 8.35
C THR A 54 -9.97 25.68 8.91
N GLY A 55 -9.77 26.75 8.13
CA GLY A 55 -8.96 27.91 8.51
C GLY A 55 -7.45 27.64 8.59
N VAL A 56 -6.96 26.53 8.02
CA VAL A 56 -5.55 26.15 8.07
C VAL A 56 -4.81 26.74 6.86
N GLY A 57 -4.15 27.87 7.07
CA GLY A 57 -3.35 28.55 6.05
C GLY A 57 -1.92 28.03 5.89
N GLU A 58 -1.38 27.43 6.94
CA GLU A 58 0.03 27.07 7.10
C GLU A 58 0.16 25.97 8.17
N VAL A 59 1.26 25.20 8.13
CA VAL A 59 1.58 24.18 9.13
C VAL A 59 2.67 24.71 10.06
N ARG A 60 2.34 24.95 11.33
CA ARG A 60 3.31 25.38 12.37
C ARG A 60 3.57 24.31 13.41
N ARG A 61 2.72 23.30 13.48
CA ARG A 61 2.77 22.17 14.41
C ARG A 61 1.97 21.00 13.87
N LEU A 62 2.16 19.83 14.47
CA LEU A 62 1.45 18.60 14.11
C LEU A 62 -0.08 18.75 14.11
N ASP A 63 -0.62 19.54 15.04
CA ASP A 63 -2.06 19.73 15.17
C ASP A 63 -2.69 20.41 13.95
N ASP A 64 -1.90 21.21 13.21
CA ASP A 64 -2.38 21.92 12.02
C ASP A 64 -2.50 20.96 10.81
N ILE A 65 -1.86 19.78 10.86
CA ILE A 65 -1.95 18.74 9.82
C ILE A 65 -3.29 18.00 9.90
N ILE A 66 -3.81 17.80 11.13
CA ILE A 66 -4.98 16.93 11.40
C ILE A 66 -6.22 17.33 10.57
N PRO A 67 -6.61 18.62 10.49
CA PRO A 67 -7.77 19.01 9.70
C PRO A 67 -7.60 18.76 8.20
N LEU A 68 -6.36 18.62 7.71
CA LEU A 68 -6.02 18.46 6.30
C LEU A 68 -5.91 16.98 5.88
N LEU A 69 -6.08 16.03 6.80
CA LEU A 69 -5.96 14.60 6.50
C LEU A 69 -7.10 14.11 5.59
N PHE A 70 -6.75 13.36 4.56
CA PHE A 70 -7.70 12.58 3.75
C PHE A 70 -7.81 11.17 4.30
N SER A 71 -8.99 10.54 4.19
CA SER A 71 -9.14 9.13 4.59
C SER A 71 -8.93 8.20 3.39
N ASP A 72 -8.71 6.90 3.64
CA ASP A 72 -8.69 5.90 2.55
C ASP A 72 -10.04 5.84 1.80
N ALA A 73 -11.13 6.28 2.42
CA ALA A 73 -12.44 6.40 1.80
C ALA A 73 -12.53 7.60 0.82
N THR A 74 -11.72 8.65 0.99
CA THR A 74 -11.63 9.77 0.03
C THR A 74 -11.25 9.25 -1.35
N TYR A 75 -10.24 8.40 -1.46
CA TYR A 75 -9.77 7.81 -2.71
C TYR A 75 -10.68 6.69 -3.24
N LYS A 76 -11.81 6.45 -2.57
CA LYS A 76 -12.91 5.56 -2.96
C LYS A 76 -14.21 6.33 -3.17
N SER A 77 -14.19 7.66 -3.23
CA SER A 77 -15.41 8.49 -3.23
C SER A 77 -16.12 8.58 -4.58
N TYR A 78 -15.49 8.11 -5.67
CA TYR A 78 -16.10 8.14 -7.01
C TYR A 78 -17.51 7.50 -7.02
N PRO A 79 -18.49 8.06 -7.74
CA PRO A 79 -19.82 7.46 -7.87
C PRO A 79 -19.79 6.08 -8.55
N GLU A 80 -20.53 5.08 -8.03
CA GLU A 80 -20.63 3.76 -8.68
C GLU A 80 -21.24 3.84 -10.08
N SER A 81 -22.14 4.81 -10.29
CA SER A 81 -22.76 5.07 -11.57
C SER A 81 -21.75 5.43 -12.65
N PHE A 82 -20.60 6.02 -12.31
CA PHE A 82 -19.58 6.36 -13.30
C PHE A 82 -18.99 5.10 -13.94
N LEU A 83 -18.65 4.10 -13.12
CA LEU A 83 -18.19 2.81 -13.62
C LEU A 83 -19.32 2.04 -14.32
N ALA A 84 -20.52 1.99 -13.72
CA ALA A 84 -21.63 1.19 -14.25
C ALA A 84 -22.18 1.72 -15.60
N GLN A 85 -22.05 3.02 -15.86
CA GLN A 85 -22.55 3.67 -17.07
C GLN A 85 -21.44 4.06 -18.06
N GLY A 86 -20.17 3.71 -17.77
CA GLY A 86 -19.03 4.07 -18.61
C GLY A 86 -18.80 5.58 -18.73
N LYS A 87 -19.07 6.35 -17.67
CA LYS A 87 -18.80 7.80 -17.63
C LYS A 87 -17.32 8.06 -17.34
N TRP A 88 -16.47 7.70 -18.28
CA TRP A 88 -15.01 7.70 -18.12
C TRP A 88 -14.41 9.09 -17.92
N ASN A 89 -14.90 10.12 -18.62
CA ASN A 89 -14.43 11.50 -18.42
C ASN A 89 -14.84 12.04 -17.04
N ALA A 90 -16.05 11.74 -16.56
CA ALA A 90 -16.48 12.14 -15.23
C ALA A 90 -15.67 11.42 -14.12
N LEU A 91 -15.29 10.16 -14.35
CA LEU A 91 -14.37 9.44 -13.46
C LEU A 91 -12.97 10.06 -13.46
N ALA A 92 -12.49 10.49 -14.63
CA ALA A 92 -11.21 11.17 -14.75
C ALA A 92 -11.22 12.58 -14.14
N ALA A 93 -12.33 13.32 -14.23
CA ALA A 93 -12.51 14.58 -13.50
C ALA A 93 -12.49 14.39 -11.99
N TRP A 94 -13.10 13.30 -11.49
CA TRP A 94 -12.99 12.91 -10.09
C TRP A 94 -11.53 12.62 -9.68
N LEU A 95 -10.76 11.95 -10.54
CA LEU A 95 -9.35 11.66 -10.30
C LEU A 95 -8.53 12.96 -10.27
N ASP A 96 -8.70 13.85 -11.26
CA ASP A 96 -8.03 15.16 -11.33
C ASP A 96 -8.27 15.98 -10.06
N ALA A 97 -9.49 15.97 -9.51
CA ALA A 97 -9.83 16.71 -8.29
C ALA A 97 -9.03 16.24 -7.05
N LEU A 98 -8.51 15.01 -7.05
CA LEU A 98 -7.74 14.40 -5.96
C LEU A 98 -6.25 14.23 -6.29
N SER A 99 -5.79 14.79 -7.40
CA SER A 99 -4.44 14.58 -7.93
C SER A 99 -3.68 15.90 -8.09
N MET A 100 -2.36 15.81 -8.17
CA MET A 100 -1.49 16.96 -8.42
C MET A 100 -1.41 17.34 -9.90
N SER A 101 -1.56 16.35 -10.79
CA SER A 101 -1.68 16.56 -12.23
C SER A 101 -3.15 16.53 -12.62
N SER A 102 -3.57 17.48 -13.45
CA SER A 102 -4.90 17.53 -14.07
C SER A 102 -4.83 17.26 -15.56
N GLY A 103 -5.99 17.12 -16.21
CA GLY A 103 -6.12 16.91 -17.66
C GLY A 103 -6.53 15.49 -18.04
N ALA A 104 -6.72 14.60 -17.06
CA ALA A 104 -7.23 13.26 -17.32
C ALA A 104 -8.65 13.32 -17.89
N ALA A 105 -9.45 14.30 -17.44
CA ALA A 105 -10.82 14.51 -17.89
C ALA A 105 -10.94 14.90 -19.38
N ASP A 106 -9.89 15.49 -19.96
CA ASP A 106 -9.86 16.00 -21.33
C ASP A 106 -9.43 14.94 -22.35
N ILE A 107 -9.01 13.76 -21.89
CA ILE A 107 -8.59 12.66 -22.77
C ILE A 107 -9.82 12.09 -23.50
N ASP A 108 -9.67 11.82 -24.80
CA ASP A 108 -10.68 11.10 -25.57
C ASP A 108 -10.81 9.67 -25.04
N MET A 109 -11.99 9.33 -24.50
CA MET A 109 -12.33 8.00 -23.97
C MET A 109 -13.13 7.15 -24.96
N THR A 110 -13.17 7.54 -26.25
CA THR A 110 -13.79 6.72 -27.29
C THR A 110 -13.13 5.33 -27.35
N GLY A 111 -13.98 4.30 -27.28
CA GLY A 111 -13.57 2.88 -27.31
C GLY A 111 -13.09 2.30 -25.98
N VAL A 112 -13.20 3.05 -24.87
CA VAL A 112 -12.94 2.51 -23.52
C VAL A 112 -14.17 1.72 -23.05
N GLU A 113 -14.01 0.42 -22.84
CA GLU A 113 -15.14 -0.46 -22.47
C GLU A 113 -15.22 -0.73 -20.97
N ASP A 114 -14.08 -0.78 -20.29
CA ASP A 114 -14.01 -1.04 -18.85
C ASP A 114 -12.91 -0.24 -18.12
N ILE A 115 -12.78 -0.48 -16.82
CA ILE A 115 -11.83 0.25 -15.97
C ILE A 115 -10.37 -0.08 -16.32
N ASP A 116 -10.08 -1.26 -16.85
CA ASP A 116 -8.71 -1.63 -17.24
C ASP A 116 -8.32 -0.87 -18.51
N ASP A 117 -9.23 -0.76 -19.50
CA ASP A 117 -9.04 0.10 -20.68
C ASP A 117 -8.86 1.57 -20.31
N TRP A 118 -9.63 2.03 -19.33
CA TRP A 118 -9.54 3.41 -18.83
C TRP A 118 -8.17 3.68 -18.20
N LEU A 119 -7.68 2.78 -17.33
CA LEU A 119 -6.35 2.90 -16.73
C LEU A 119 -5.23 2.85 -17.78
N ALA A 120 -5.37 1.99 -18.80
CA ALA A 120 -4.42 1.94 -19.91
C ALA A 120 -4.43 3.25 -20.72
N ARG A 121 -5.62 3.78 -21.05
CA ARG A 121 -5.78 5.05 -21.76
C ARG A 121 -5.15 6.22 -20.99
N LEU A 122 -5.36 6.29 -19.68
CA LEU A 122 -4.72 7.28 -18.81
C LEU A 122 -3.20 7.17 -18.85
N ARG A 123 -2.67 5.95 -18.72
CA ARG A 123 -1.22 5.70 -18.76
C ARG A 123 -0.60 6.13 -20.08
N ASP A 124 -1.25 5.86 -21.21
CA ASP A 124 -0.78 6.27 -22.55
C ASP A 124 -0.69 7.80 -22.71
N HIS A 125 -1.42 8.54 -21.88
CA HIS A 125 -1.42 10.00 -21.84
C HIS A 125 -0.63 10.57 -20.64
N GLY A 126 0.18 9.74 -19.96
CA GLY A 126 1.06 10.19 -18.87
C GLY A 126 0.41 10.25 -17.49
N HIS A 127 -0.84 9.81 -17.33
CA HIS A 127 -1.52 9.74 -16.04
C HIS A 127 -1.34 8.33 -15.44
N LEU A 128 -0.43 8.20 -14.48
CA LEU A 128 -0.15 6.93 -13.80
C LEU A 128 -1.05 6.76 -12.59
N VAL A 129 -1.81 5.66 -12.53
CA VAL A 129 -2.79 5.42 -11.47
C VAL A 129 -2.52 4.08 -10.80
N TYR A 130 -2.42 4.10 -9.48
CA TYR A 130 -2.43 2.88 -8.68
C TYR A 130 -3.81 2.58 -8.13
N VAL A 131 -4.11 1.28 -8.12
CA VAL A 131 -5.39 0.74 -7.66
C VAL A 131 -5.14 -0.24 -6.50
N SER A 132 -5.95 -0.17 -5.46
CA SER A 132 -5.90 -1.17 -4.38
C SER A 132 -6.75 -2.41 -4.70
N SER A 133 -6.49 -3.52 -4.00
CA SER A 133 -7.16 -4.81 -4.21
C SER A 133 -8.67 -4.85 -3.91
N GLY A 134 -9.27 -3.75 -3.45
CA GLY A 134 -10.72 -3.58 -3.40
C GLY A 134 -11.48 -4.55 -2.49
N THR A 135 -10.82 -5.18 -1.50
CA THR A 135 -11.38 -6.26 -0.65
C THR A 135 -12.66 -5.91 0.12
N SER A 136 -13.07 -4.63 0.14
CA SER A 136 -14.34 -4.14 0.70
C SER A 136 -15.45 -3.92 -0.34
N GLY A 137 -15.27 -4.39 -1.59
CA GLY A 137 -16.19 -4.19 -2.71
C GLY A 137 -15.89 -2.98 -3.60
N ARG A 138 -14.88 -2.17 -3.23
CA ARG A 138 -14.47 -0.96 -3.94
C ARG A 138 -12.98 -0.71 -3.75
N CYS A 139 -12.25 -0.51 -4.85
CA CYS A 139 -10.84 -0.15 -4.84
C CYS A 139 -10.64 1.35 -4.59
N SER A 140 -9.54 1.72 -3.94
CA SER A 140 -9.01 3.09 -4.02
C SER A 140 -8.28 3.28 -5.33
N MET A 141 -8.38 4.47 -5.90
CA MET A 141 -7.61 4.90 -7.07
C MET A 141 -6.86 6.17 -6.70
N VAL A 142 -5.54 6.16 -6.90
CA VAL A 142 -4.66 7.29 -6.60
C VAL A 142 -3.74 7.54 -7.78
N GLN A 143 -3.62 8.80 -8.19
CA GLN A 143 -2.61 9.18 -9.17
C GLN A 143 -1.24 9.24 -8.48
N VAL A 144 -0.22 8.74 -9.17
CA VAL A 144 1.17 8.81 -8.75
C VAL A 144 1.98 9.47 -9.85
N SER A 145 3.05 10.17 -9.47
CA SER A 145 4.00 10.70 -10.45
C SER A 145 5.09 9.68 -10.77
N GLU A 146 5.93 9.99 -11.75
CA GLU A 146 7.16 9.22 -11.97
C GLU A 146 8.17 9.41 -10.82
N ARG A 147 8.19 10.59 -10.16
CA ARG A 147 9.03 10.82 -8.97
C ARG A 147 8.58 9.95 -7.81
N ASP A 148 7.27 9.79 -7.58
CA ASP A 148 6.74 8.86 -6.59
C ASP A 148 7.25 7.44 -6.85
N ARG A 149 7.20 6.99 -8.11
CA ARG A 149 7.65 5.65 -8.51
C ARG A 149 9.15 5.45 -8.29
N GLN A 150 9.95 6.48 -8.51
CA GLN A 150 11.39 6.48 -8.25
C GLN A 150 11.71 6.45 -6.76
N LEU A 151 11.00 7.24 -5.95
CA LEU A 151 11.16 7.25 -4.50
C LEU A 151 10.67 5.95 -3.86
N ASP A 152 9.58 5.35 -4.34
CA ASP A 152 9.11 4.01 -3.95
C ASP A 152 10.21 2.96 -4.19
N LEU A 153 10.91 3.01 -5.34
CA LEU A 153 12.03 2.13 -5.63
C LEU A 153 13.24 2.38 -4.72
N ALA A 154 13.57 3.65 -4.45
CA ALA A 154 14.68 4.00 -3.57
C ALA A 154 14.42 3.57 -2.11
N ASP A 155 13.21 3.83 -1.60
CA ASP A 155 12.76 3.39 -0.28
C ASP A 155 12.82 1.87 -0.17
N PHE A 156 12.34 1.19 -1.21
CA PHE A 156 12.44 -0.25 -1.31
C PHE A 156 13.90 -0.73 -1.20
N HIS A 157 14.84 -0.18 -1.97
CA HIS A 157 16.25 -0.56 -1.83
C HIS A 157 16.82 -0.27 -0.43
N ALA A 158 16.43 0.85 0.19
CA ALA A 158 16.87 1.22 1.53
C ALA A 158 16.41 0.19 2.58
N VAL A 159 15.15 -0.25 2.50
CA VAL A 159 14.56 -1.25 3.39
C VAL A 159 15.30 -2.60 3.33
N TRP A 160 15.63 -3.08 2.14
CA TRP A 160 16.32 -4.35 1.96
C TRP A 160 17.77 -4.31 2.40
N ARG A 161 18.45 -3.21 2.09
CA ARG A 161 19.80 -2.91 2.58
C ARG A 161 19.80 -2.91 4.11
N TRP A 162 18.85 -2.21 4.71
CA TRP A 162 18.78 -2.04 6.15
C TRP A 162 18.47 -3.36 6.88
N LYS A 163 17.48 -4.12 6.41
CA LYS A 163 17.00 -5.32 7.10
C LYS A 163 17.93 -6.51 6.92
N ALA A 164 18.42 -6.73 5.69
CA ALA A 164 19.10 -7.96 5.32
C ALA A 164 20.52 -7.74 4.77
N GLY A 165 21.00 -6.49 4.68
CA GLY A 165 22.24 -6.16 3.98
C GLY A 165 22.16 -6.41 2.48
N ALA A 166 20.97 -6.64 1.94
CA ALA A 166 20.75 -7.06 0.57
C ALA A 166 20.72 -5.85 -0.37
N LYS A 167 21.27 -6.03 -1.57
CA LYS A 167 21.21 -5.05 -2.64
C LYS A 167 20.77 -5.73 -3.93
N PRO A 168 20.06 -5.03 -4.83
CA PRO A 168 19.78 -5.54 -6.17
C PRO A 168 21.08 -5.94 -6.87
N ASP A 169 21.21 -7.23 -7.20
CA ASP A 169 22.40 -7.80 -7.83
C ASP A 169 22.09 -8.65 -9.07
N GLY A 170 20.82 -8.78 -9.44
CA GLY A 170 20.36 -9.56 -10.59
C GLY A 170 20.73 -11.05 -10.54
N ASN A 171 20.99 -11.63 -9.36
CA ASN A 171 21.53 -12.99 -9.23
C ASN A 171 20.67 -13.95 -8.39
N HIS A 172 19.37 -13.68 -8.28
CA HIS A 172 18.44 -14.51 -7.53
C HIS A 172 17.40 -15.19 -8.44
N ALA A 173 16.97 -16.39 -8.06
CA ALA A 173 15.67 -16.89 -8.50
C ALA A 173 14.57 -16.08 -7.79
N VAL A 174 13.57 -15.57 -8.50
CA VAL A 174 12.52 -14.72 -7.89
C VAL A 174 11.17 -15.38 -8.02
N PHE A 175 10.51 -15.56 -6.89
CA PHE A 175 9.15 -16.07 -6.78
C PHE A 175 8.24 -14.90 -6.39
N ALA A 176 7.72 -14.21 -7.40
CA ALA A 176 6.78 -13.12 -7.26
C ALA A 176 5.36 -13.68 -7.21
N LEU A 177 4.80 -13.83 -6.01
CA LEU A 177 3.49 -14.44 -5.80
C LEU A 177 2.33 -13.49 -6.11
N PHE A 178 2.40 -12.85 -7.27
CA PHE A 178 1.46 -11.93 -7.86
C PHE A 178 1.41 -12.14 -9.38
N PRO A 179 0.38 -11.64 -10.08
CA PRO A 179 0.37 -11.59 -11.54
C PRO A 179 1.52 -10.73 -12.10
N SER A 180 1.97 -11.05 -13.32
CA SER A 180 3.13 -10.43 -13.98
C SER A 180 2.95 -8.94 -14.32
N ALA A 181 1.71 -8.49 -14.45
CA ALA A 181 1.37 -7.11 -14.80
C ALA A 181 0.02 -6.69 -14.19
N GLY A 182 -0.23 -5.38 -14.13
CA GLY A 182 -1.50 -4.82 -13.65
C GLY A 182 -1.30 -3.46 -12.97
N SER A 183 -2.40 -2.74 -12.75
CA SER A 183 -2.40 -1.39 -12.16
C SER A 183 -2.38 -1.39 -10.62
N HIS A 184 -2.30 -2.56 -10.01
CA HIS A 184 -2.18 -2.66 -8.55
C HIS A 184 -0.76 -2.29 -8.12
N ARG A 185 -0.61 -1.41 -7.13
CA ARG A 185 0.71 -0.93 -6.70
C ARG A 185 1.70 -2.06 -6.39
N MET A 186 1.27 -3.07 -5.64
CA MET A 186 2.14 -4.21 -5.31
C MET A 186 2.68 -4.94 -6.55
N VAL A 187 1.95 -4.93 -7.68
CA VAL A 187 2.46 -5.51 -8.93
C VAL A 187 3.61 -4.67 -9.48
N ASP A 188 3.51 -3.34 -9.43
CA ASP A 188 4.62 -2.44 -9.80
C ASP A 188 5.83 -2.63 -8.86
N THR A 189 5.60 -2.61 -7.55
CA THR A 189 6.67 -2.80 -6.55
C THR A 189 7.34 -4.17 -6.73
N PHE A 190 6.59 -5.26 -6.91
CA PHE A 190 7.18 -6.59 -7.13
C PHE A 190 7.85 -6.76 -8.48
N GLY A 191 7.34 -6.09 -9.53
CA GLY A 191 8.02 -6.01 -10.82
C GLY A 191 9.43 -5.43 -10.67
N LYS A 192 9.59 -4.36 -9.88
CA LYS A 192 10.91 -3.78 -9.58
C LYS A 192 11.84 -4.75 -8.83
N ILE A 193 11.30 -5.64 -7.99
CA ILE A 193 12.10 -6.69 -7.31
C ILE A 193 12.62 -7.70 -8.30
N VAL A 194 11.75 -8.14 -9.21
CA VAL A 194 12.13 -9.04 -10.30
C VAL A 194 13.22 -8.38 -11.14
N GLU A 195 13.06 -7.12 -11.53
CA GLU A 195 14.06 -6.38 -12.31
C GLU A 195 15.40 -6.20 -11.55
N GLY A 196 15.34 -5.91 -10.25
CA GLY A 196 16.53 -5.61 -9.45
C GLY A 196 17.31 -6.84 -8.96
N PHE A 197 16.62 -7.89 -8.51
CA PHE A 197 17.23 -9.09 -7.94
C PHE A 197 17.22 -10.29 -8.88
N GLY A 198 16.30 -10.32 -9.85
CA GLY A 198 16.01 -11.51 -10.62
C GLY A 198 17.02 -11.82 -11.72
N ARG A 199 17.27 -13.12 -11.90
CA ARG A 199 17.83 -13.65 -13.14
C ARG A 199 16.72 -13.85 -14.16
N ALA A 200 17.01 -13.53 -15.42
CA ALA A 200 16.05 -13.65 -16.52
C ALA A 200 15.52 -15.08 -16.75
N ASP A 201 16.30 -16.10 -16.37
CA ASP A 201 15.95 -17.53 -16.54
C ASP A 201 15.22 -18.15 -15.34
N ALA A 202 15.09 -17.42 -14.24
CA ALA A 202 14.57 -17.94 -12.96
C ALA A 202 13.61 -16.96 -12.29
N THR A 203 12.68 -16.40 -13.08
CA THR A 203 11.60 -15.54 -12.59
C THR A 203 10.26 -16.27 -12.69
N TYR A 204 9.50 -16.25 -11.60
CA TYR A 204 8.26 -17.00 -11.47
C TYR A 204 7.13 -16.12 -10.93
N TYR A 205 6.00 -16.09 -11.63
CA TYR A 205 4.78 -15.38 -11.24
C TYR A 205 3.64 -16.35 -10.88
N LEU A 206 2.61 -15.86 -10.18
CA LEU A 206 1.36 -16.63 -10.03
C LEU A 206 0.62 -16.80 -11.35
N SER A 207 0.70 -15.79 -12.21
CA SER A 207 0.07 -15.77 -13.53
C SER A 207 0.86 -14.89 -14.47
N ASP A 208 0.97 -15.33 -15.72
CA ASP A 208 1.48 -14.49 -16.82
C ASP A 208 0.41 -13.53 -17.35
N GLU A 209 -0.86 -13.74 -16.99
CA GLU A 209 -1.95 -12.83 -17.32
C GLU A 209 -1.99 -11.64 -16.35
N PRO A 210 -2.25 -10.41 -16.82
CA PRO A 210 -2.35 -9.24 -15.96
C PRO A 210 -3.48 -9.33 -14.93
N LEU A 211 -3.26 -8.77 -13.74
CA LEU A 211 -4.30 -8.58 -12.73
C LEU A 211 -5.31 -7.54 -13.22
N ARG A 212 -6.50 -7.99 -13.62
CA ARG A 212 -7.59 -7.11 -14.06
C ARG A 212 -8.38 -6.53 -12.89
N VAL A 213 -8.44 -5.20 -12.82
CA VAL A 213 -9.20 -4.48 -11.79
C VAL A 213 -10.70 -4.76 -11.94
N ALA A 214 -11.20 -4.90 -13.17
CA ALA A 214 -12.60 -5.24 -13.43
C ALA A 214 -12.99 -6.57 -12.75
N GLU A 215 -12.12 -7.58 -12.83
CA GLU A 215 -12.36 -8.89 -12.22
C GLU A 215 -12.32 -8.84 -10.69
N VAL A 216 -11.32 -8.17 -10.12
CA VAL A 216 -11.19 -7.99 -8.67
C VAL A 216 -12.42 -7.29 -8.09
N ASN A 217 -12.91 -6.24 -8.76
CA ASN A 217 -14.11 -5.52 -8.36
C ASN A 217 -15.37 -6.39 -8.47
N ARG A 218 -15.50 -7.19 -9.54
CA ARG A 218 -16.63 -8.13 -9.72
C ARG A 218 -16.69 -9.15 -8.58
N LEU A 219 -15.56 -9.80 -8.27
CA LEU A 219 -15.48 -10.80 -7.21
C LEU A 219 -15.75 -10.20 -5.82
N SER A 220 -15.21 -9.01 -5.56
CA SER A 220 -15.42 -8.31 -4.29
C SER A 220 -16.90 -7.90 -4.09
N ARG A 221 -17.57 -7.42 -5.15
CA ARG A 221 -19.02 -7.13 -5.10
C ARG A 221 -19.85 -8.38 -4.85
N LEU A 222 -19.53 -9.49 -5.53
CA LEU A 222 -20.23 -10.75 -5.32
C LEU A 222 -20.07 -11.26 -3.89
N ASN A 223 -18.84 -11.26 -3.36
CA ASN A 223 -18.58 -11.70 -1.98
C ASN A 223 -19.36 -10.85 -0.97
N LYS A 224 -19.43 -9.53 -1.19
CA LYS A 224 -20.26 -8.64 -0.37
C LYS A 224 -21.74 -8.97 -0.49
N ALA A 225 -22.26 -9.16 -1.70
CA ALA A 225 -23.66 -9.52 -1.92
C ALA A 225 -24.02 -10.88 -1.29
N ILE A 226 -23.10 -11.84 -1.28
CA ILE A 226 -23.26 -13.12 -0.57
C ILE A 226 -23.32 -12.89 0.95
N ALA A 227 -22.40 -12.10 1.50
CA ALA A 227 -22.37 -11.79 2.92
C ALA A 227 -23.63 -11.03 3.38
N ASP A 228 -24.13 -10.13 2.54
CA ASP A 228 -25.34 -9.34 2.78
C ASP A 228 -26.64 -10.12 2.47
N GLY A 229 -26.54 -11.34 1.92
CA GLY A 229 -27.70 -12.16 1.53
C GLY A 229 -28.50 -11.63 0.34
N THR A 230 -27.92 -10.75 -0.47
CA THR A 230 -28.56 -10.08 -1.63
C THR A 230 -28.17 -10.67 -2.98
N ALA A 231 -27.13 -11.52 -3.04
CA ALA A 231 -26.71 -12.17 -4.27
C ALA A 231 -27.79 -13.12 -4.83
N SER A 232 -28.06 -13.06 -6.13
CA SER A 232 -29.01 -13.97 -6.77
C SER A 232 -28.44 -15.40 -6.86
N PRO A 233 -29.30 -16.44 -6.82
CA PRO A 233 -28.85 -17.82 -7.02
C PRO A 233 -28.07 -18.05 -8.32
N SER A 234 -28.42 -17.33 -9.40
CA SER A 234 -27.71 -17.39 -10.68
C SER A 234 -26.31 -16.81 -10.61
N GLU A 235 -26.10 -15.68 -9.93
CA GLU A 235 -24.77 -15.09 -9.76
C GLU A 235 -23.86 -15.99 -8.94
N ILE A 236 -24.40 -16.60 -7.88
CA ILE A 236 -23.68 -17.59 -7.06
C ILE A 236 -23.34 -18.83 -7.89
N ALA A 237 -24.28 -19.32 -8.71
CA ALA A 237 -24.06 -20.50 -9.55
C ALA A 237 -22.97 -20.25 -10.61
N THR A 238 -22.99 -19.10 -11.30
CA THR A 238 -21.95 -18.74 -12.28
C THR A 238 -20.57 -18.64 -11.63
N ALA A 239 -20.46 -17.96 -10.48
CA ALA A 239 -19.18 -17.88 -9.79
C ALA A 239 -18.68 -19.23 -9.29
N ARG A 240 -19.58 -20.10 -8.81
CA ARG A 240 -19.26 -21.47 -8.41
C ARG A 240 -18.90 -22.36 -9.60
N ALA A 241 -19.36 -22.09 -10.81
CA ALA A 241 -18.93 -22.81 -12.01
C ALA A 241 -17.50 -22.42 -12.40
N ASP A 242 -17.12 -21.15 -12.26
CA ASP A 242 -15.75 -20.66 -12.48
C ASP A 242 -14.75 -21.16 -11.42
N THR A 243 -15.23 -21.52 -10.22
CA THR A 243 -14.39 -21.75 -9.04
C THR A 243 -13.57 -23.04 -9.10
N PRO A 244 -14.09 -24.22 -9.49
CA PRO A 244 -13.32 -25.46 -9.58
C PRO A 244 -12.18 -25.38 -10.59
N GLU A 245 -12.43 -24.79 -11.76
CA GLU A 245 -11.42 -24.62 -12.81
C GLU A 245 -10.30 -23.66 -12.35
N LYS A 246 -10.66 -22.52 -11.75
CA LYS A 246 -9.69 -21.59 -11.16
C LYS A 246 -8.93 -22.18 -9.96
N GLN A 247 -9.59 -22.99 -9.13
CA GLN A 247 -8.95 -23.66 -8.00
C GLN A 247 -7.98 -24.76 -8.45
N SER A 248 -8.36 -25.58 -9.44
CA SER A 248 -7.48 -26.58 -10.05
C SER A 248 -6.26 -25.90 -10.69
N SER A 249 -6.49 -24.83 -11.45
CA SER A 249 -5.43 -24.01 -12.05
C SER A 249 -4.48 -23.45 -10.98
N MET A 250 -5.00 -22.88 -9.88
CA MET A 250 -4.15 -22.34 -8.82
C MET A 250 -3.35 -23.44 -8.08
N ALA A 251 -3.94 -24.61 -7.86
CA ALA A 251 -3.24 -25.74 -7.25
C ALA A 251 -2.10 -26.26 -8.16
N GLU A 252 -2.34 -26.36 -9.47
CA GLU A 252 -1.33 -26.72 -10.47
C GLU A 252 -0.21 -25.67 -10.56
N VAL A 253 -0.57 -24.38 -10.54
CA VAL A 253 0.39 -23.27 -10.47
C VAL A 253 1.26 -23.41 -9.23
N MET A 254 0.66 -23.58 -8.04
CA MET A 254 1.42 -23.71 -6.79
C MET A 254 2.31 -24.95 -6.80
N ALA A 255 1.86 -26.08 -7.33
CA ALA A 255 2.67 -27.29 -7.47
C ALA A 255 3.90 -27.03 -8.35
N ARG A 256 3.72 -26.43 -9.53
CA ARG A 256 4.81 -26.04 -10.44
C ARG A 256 5.79 -25.08 -9.77
N LEU A 257 5.28 -24.07 -9.05
CA LEU A 257 6.12 -23.13 -8.32
C LEU A 257 6.89 -23.83 -7.20
N GLY A 258 6.26 -24.75 -6.45
CA GLY A 258 6.90 -25.56 -5.42
C GLY A 258 8.03 -26.43 -5.96
N GLU A 259 7.85 -27.07 -7.12
CA GLU A 259 8.91 -27.79 -7.82
C GLU A 259 10.07 -26.88 -8.23
N ALA A 260 9.78 -25.65 -8.67
CA ALA A 260 10.81 -24.66 -8.97
C ALA A 260 11.58 -24.22 -7.70
N VAL A 261 10.89 -24.02 -6.57
CA VAL A 261 11.57 -23.77 -5.28
C VAL A 261 12.49 -24.93 -4.93
N TYR A 262 12.02 -26.18 -5.06
CA TYR A 262 12.86 -27.34 -4.83
C TYR A 262 14.08 -27.35 -5.77
N ARG A 263 13.91 -27.06 -7.06
CA ARG A 263 15.02 -26.99 -8.04
C ARG A 263 16.07 -25.96 -7.62
N HIS A 264 15.65 -24.78 -7.20
CA HIS A 264 16.53 -23.67 -6.80
C HIS A 264 16.90 -23.67 -5.31
N ARG A 265 16.57 -24.72 -4.54
CA ARG A 265 16.79 -24.75 -3.07
C ARG A 265 18.24 -24.49 -2.64
N ALA A 266 19.22 -24.82 -3.48
CA ALA A 266 20.64 -24.61 -3.21
C ALA A 266 21.17 -23.25 -3.74
N GLU A 267 20.29 -22.42 -4.30
CA GLU A 267 20.60 -21.12 -4.89
C GLU A 267 19.88 -20.01 -4.14
N ARG A 268 20.43 -18.80 -4.20
CA ARG A 268 19.80 -17.62 -3.60
C ARG A 268 18.47 -17.33 -4.28
N SER A 269 17.41 -17.23 -3.49
CA SER A 269 16.07 -16.93 -3.98
C SER A 269 15.48 -15.69 -3.29
N VAL A 270 14.55 -15.02 -3.95
CA VAL A 270 13.70 -13.98 -3.35
C VAL A 270 12.26 -14.42 -3.43
N PHE A 271 11.58 -14.44 -2.29
CA PHE A 271 10.16 -14.76 -2.18
C PHE A 271 9.41 -13.49 -1.81
N VAL A 272 8.47 -13.07 -2.66
CA VAL A 272 7.64 -11.90 -2.39
C VAL A 272 6.17 -12.23 -2.56
N GLY A 273 5.35 -11.89 -1.57
CA GLY A 273 3.96 -12.33 -1.57
C GLY A 273 3.16 -11.91 -0.35
N THR A 274 1.88 -12.26 -0.35
CA THR A 274 1.06 -12.25 0.87
C THR A 274 1.31 -13.49 1.71
N TRP A 275 0.97 -13.45 2.99
CA TRP A 275 1.12 -14.61 3.88
C TRP A 275 0.42 -15.88 3.36
N GLY A 276 -0.80 -15.75 2.83
CA GLY A 276 -1.54 -16.91 2.31
C GLY A 276 -0.86 -17.54 1.09
N ALA A 277 -0.42 -16.74 0.14
CA ALA A 277 0.29 -17.25 -1.04
C ALA A 277 1.65 -17.87 -0.66
N GLN A 278 2.38 -17.26 0.27
CA GLN A 278 3.68 -17.77 0.70
C GLN A 278 3.58 -19.07 1.50
N LEU A 279 2.54 -19.22 2.34
CA LEU A 279 2.25 -20.49 3.01
C LEU A 279 1.96 -21.59 1.98
N ALA A 280 1.12 -21.31 0.98
CA ALA A 280 0.79 -22.27 -0.07
C ALA A 280 2.03 -22.68 -0.88
N LEU A 281 2.89 -21.72 -1.24
CA LEU A 281 4.16 -22.00 -1.92
C LEU A 281 5.08 -22.89 -1.07
N ALA A 282 5.24 -22.57 0.20
CA ALA A 282 6.09 -23.34 1.12
C ALA A 282 5.57 -24.79 1.24
N GLN A 283 4.26 -24.98 1.41
CA GLN A 283 3.65 -26.31 1.48
C GLN A 283 3.84 -27.09 0.16
N ALA A 284 3.68 -26.43 -1.00
CA ALA A 284 3.94 -27.05 -2.30
C ALA A 284 5.42 -27.43 -2.47
N ALA A 285 6.36 -26.60 -2.03
CA ALA A 285 7.79 -26.91 -2.07
C ALA A 285 8.14 -28.11 -1.17
N ARG A 286 7.55 -28.19 0.03
CA ARG A 286 7.67 -29.38 0.90
C ARG A 286 7.12 -30.63 0.22
N ALA A 287 5.95 -30.54 -0.43
CA ALA A 287 5.39 -31.66 -1.19
C ALA A 287 6.28 -32.10 -2.36
N ALA A 288 7.05 -31.18 -2.95
CA ALA A 288 8.07 -31.46 -3.97
C ALA A 288 9.40 -32.02 -3.40
N GLY A 289 9.53 -32.19 -2.08
CA GLY A 289 10.70 -32.79 -1.43
C GLY A 289 11.65 -31.80 -0.75
N LEU A 290 11.23 -30.56 -0.48
CA LEU A 290 12.03 -29.60 0.28
C LEU A 290 12.08 -29.96 1.77
N ASP A 291 13.11 -30.69 2.18
CA ASP A 291 13.30 -31.13 3.59
C ASP A 291 14.31 -30.27 4.38
N ALA A 292 15.32 -29.71 3.70
CA ALA A 292 16.46 -29.03 4.33
C ALA A 292 16.39 -27.49 4.25
N GLY A 293 15.21 -26.94 3.99
CA GLY A 293 15.04 -25.52 3.72
C GLY A 293 15.66 -25.05 2.41
N VAL A 294 15.66 -23.73 2.22
CA VAL A 294 16.24 -23.06 1.05
C VAL A 294 17.62 -22.48 1.39
N HIS A 295 18.33 -21.96 0.40
CA HIS A 295 19.65 -21.35 0.60
C HIS A 295 19.59 -20.23 1.67
N PRO A 296 20.54 -20.16 2.62
CA PRO A 296 20.47 -19.27 3.79
C PRO A 296 20.58 -17.76 3.47
N ASP A 297 21.10 -17.42 2.29
CA ASP A 297 21.11 -16.04 1.78
C ASP A 297 19.84 -15.71 0.96
N SER A 298 18.85 -16.59 0.92
CA SER A 298 17.56 -16.24 0.32
C SER A 298 16.81 -15.23 1.18
N LEU A 299 15.93 -14.47 0.55
CA LEU A 299 15.23 -13.35 1.15
C LEU A 299 13.72 -13.53 1.02
N PHE A 300 12.99 -13.10 2.03
CA PHE A 300 11.56 -13.34 2.13
C PHE A 300 10.85 -12.06 2.54
N GLN A 301 10.16 -11.41 1.62
CA GLN A 301 9.39 -10.21 1.90
C GLN A 301 7.92 -10.52 2.07
N ILE A 302 7.32 -10.00 3.14
CA ILE A 302 5.88 -10.04 3.34
C ILE A 302 5.30 -8.65 3.52
N GLY A 303 4.19 -8.40 2.85
CA GLY A 303 3.31 -7.27 3.11
C GLY A 303 1.84 -7.68 3.01
N GLY A 304 1.05 -7.29 4.01
CA GLY A 304 -0.42 -7.38 3.97
C GLY A 304 -1.01 -8.81 3.84
N GLY A 305 -2.21 -8.89 3.26
CA GLY A 305 -2.87 -10.15 2.91
C GLY A 305 -3.65 -10.87 4.01
N LEU A 306 -3.76 -10.30 5.21
CA LEU A 306 -4.58 -10.88 6.29
C LEU A 306 -6.05 -10.42 6.25
N LYS A 307 -6.37 -9.39 5.46
CA LYS A 307 -7.73 -8.85 5.36
C LYS A 307 -8.67 -9.90 4.76
N GLY A 308 -9.65 -10.35 5.55
CA GLY A 308 -10.69 -11.29 5.09
C GLY A 308 -10.17 -12.70 4.78
N THR A 309 -8.96 -13.04 5.21
CA THR A 309 -8.36 -14.37 5.03
C THR A 309 -8.20 -15.04 6.38
N THR A 310 -8.62 -16.30 6.48
CA THR A 310 -8.38 -17.14 7.66
C THR A 310 -7.17 -18.03 7.40
N LEU A 311 -6.07 -17.76 8.09
CA LEU A 311 -4.88 -18.62 8.08
C LEU A 311 -4.82 -19.44 9.39
N PRO A 312 -4.21 -20.64 9.38
CA PRO A 312 -3.92 -21.39 10.61
C PRO A 312 -3.15 -20.53 11.61
N GLU A 313 -3.35 -20.67 12.92
CA GLU A 313 -2.67 -19.82 13.93
C GLU A 313 -1.14 -19.90 13.84
N ASP A 314 -0.60 -21.05 13.43
CA ASP A 314 0.82 -21.37 13.32
C ASP A 314 1.41 -21.12 11.92
N TYR A 315 0.71 -20.39 11.04
CA TYR A 315 1.15 -20.21 9.64
C TYR A 315 2.58 -19.66 9.50
N GLN A 316 3.00 -18.75 10.39
CA GLN A 316 4.35 -18.20 10.38
C GLN A 316 5.39 -19.26 10.74
N ASP A 317 5.08 -20.09 11.74
CA ASP A 317 5.95 -21.19 12.20
C ASP A 317 6.06 -22.27 11.13
N GLN A 318 4.96 -22.55 10.41
CA GLN A 318 4.98 -23.48 9.27
C GLN A 318 5.92 -22.98 8.17
N VAL A 319 5.78 -21.72 7.74
CA VAL A 319 6.66 -21.12 6.72
C VAL A 319 8.12 -21.12 7.18
N ALA A 320 8.38 -20.69 8.42
CA ALA A 320 9.72 -20.67 9.00
C ALA A 320 10.34 -22.08 9.07
N GLY A 321 9.57 -23.09 9.50
CA GLY A 321 10.03 -24.47 9.59
C GLY A 321 10.23 -25.14 8.22
N ILE A 322 9.53 -24.70 7.18
CA ILE A 322 9.72 -25.19 5.81
C ILE A 322 10.95 -24.55 5.17
N LEU A 323 11.05 -23.22 5.20
CA LEU A 323 12.11 -22.50 4.50
C LEU A 323 13.44 -22.48 5.26
N GLN A 324 13.39 -22.62 6.59
CA GLN A 324 14.55 -22.63 7.50
C GLN A 324 15.47 -21.41 7.32
N LEU A 325 14.89 -20.26 7.03
CA LEU A 325 15.61 -18.99 6.93
C LEU A 325 15.82 -18.35 8.30
N ASP A 326 16.94 -17.65 8.46
CA ASP A 326 17.18 -16.84 9.65
C ASP A 326 16.13 -15.70 9.73
N PRO A 327 15.62 -15.34 10.92
CA PRO A 327 14.65 -14.25 11.07
C PRO A 327 15.07 -12.90 10.47
N SER A 328 16.38 -12.63 10.33
CA SER A 328 16.90 -11.44 9.65
C SER A 328 16.60 -11.40 8.15
N ARG A 329 16.29 -12.55 7.53
CA ARG A 329 15.91 -12.66 6.11
C ARG A 329 14.44 -12.37 5.83
N TYR A 330 13.62 -12.25 6.88
CA TYR A 330 12.20 -11.92 6.79
C TYR A 330 12.01 -10.40 6.83
N ILE A 331 11.55 -9.85 5.73
CA ILE A 331 11.33 -8.42 5.51
C ILE A 331 9.83 -8.16 5.61
N SER A 332 9.34 -7.97 6.83
CA SER A 332 7.96 -7.56 7.09
C SER A 332 7.84 -6.05 6.94
N LEU A 333 6.83 -5.62 6.18
CA LEU A 333 6.55 -4.21 5.93
C LEU A 333 5.13 -3.84 6.36
N TYR A 334 4.99 -2.66 6.95
CA TYR A 334 3.71 -1.98 7.08
C TYR A 334 3.60 -0.85 6.05
N GLY A 335 2.45 -0.74 5.40
CA GLY A 335 2.19 0.28 4.39
C GLY A 335 0.78 0.13 3.80
N MET A 336 0.46 0.99 2.85
CA MET A 336 -0.83 0.99 2.16
C MET A 336 -0.70 1.64 0.78
N THR A 337 -1.69 1.43 -0.09
CA THR A 337 -1.62 1.88 -1.49
C THR A 337 -1.44 3.39 -1.60
N GLU A 338 -2.00 4.14 -0.67
CA GLU A 338 -1.99 5.59 -0.56
C GLU A 338 -0.66 6.19 -0.02
N LEU A 339 0.34 5.39 0.37
CA LEU A 339 1.63 5.88 0.93
C LEU A 339 2.84 5.40 0.15
N THR A 340 3.66 6.23 -0.48
CA THR A 340 4.88 5.77 -1.19
C THR A 340 5.85 5.00 -0.30
N THR A 341 5.93 5.34 0.98
CA THR A 341 6.91 4.76 1.90
C THR A 341 6.40 3.50 2.62
N PHE A 342 7.26 2.47 2.73
CA PHE A 342 7.04 1.32 3.61
C PHE A 342 7.76 1.46 4.95
N LEU A 343 7.13 1.02 6.03
CA LEU A 343 7.75 0.97 7.36
C LEU A 343 8.26 -0.45 7.62
N PRO A 344 9.59 -0.68 7.72
CA PRO A 344 10.11 -2.03 7.93
C PRO A 344 10.15 -2.42 9.41
N GLU A 345 9.91 -3.70 9.68
CA GLU A 345 9.96 -4.28 11.02
C GLU A 345 11.41 -4.53 11.48
N CYS A 346 11.79 -4.03 12.65
CA CYS A 346 13.08 -4.34 13.28
C CYS A 346 13.06 -5.69 14.01
N ALA A 347 14.23 -6.13 14.51
CA ALA A 347 14.37 -7.36 15.28
C ALA A 347 13.55 -7.39 16.59
N SER A 348 13.13 -6.23 17.10
CA SER A 348 12.26 -6.13 18.28
C SER A 348 10.76 -6.17 17.94
N GLY A 349 10.40 -6.44 16.69
CA GLY A 349 9.00 -6.52 16.26
C GLY A 349 8.29 -5.16 16.20
N ARG A 350 8.99 -4.09 15.80
CA ARG A 350 8.41 -2.76 15.65
C ARG A 350 8.75 -2.17 14.29
N TYR A 351 7.79 -1.51 13.66
CA TYR A 351 7.99 -0.86 12.36
C TYR A 351 8.57 0.55 12.56
N HIS A 352 9.66 0.89 11.87
CA HIS A 352 10.31 2.19 12.04
C HIS A 352 9.83 3.21 11.02
N TYR A 353 9.62 4.44 11.50
CA TYR A 353 9.34 5.58 10.62
C TYR A 353 10.65 6.15 10.08
N PRO A 354 10.75 6.38 8.76
CA PRO A 354 11.84 7.19 8.23
C PRO A 354 11.56 8.68 8.40
N PRO A 355 12.59 9.56 8.28
CA PRO A 355 12.47 11.00 8.52
C PRO A 355 11.43 11.74 7.67
N TRP A 356 11.17 11.29 6.44
CA TRP A 356 10.23 11.92 5.52
C TRP A 356 8.77 11.52 5.76
N VAL A 357 8.49 10.65 6.75
CA VAL A 357 7.12 10.31 7.16
C VAL A 357 6.85 10.85 8.56
N ILE A 358 5.84 11.71 8.68
CA ILE A 358 5.39 12.25 9.97
C ILE A 358 4.31 11.32 10.55
N PRO A 359 4.54 10.66 11.70
CA PRO A 359 3.53 9.84 12.34
C PRO A 359 2.53 10.70 13.12
N LEU A 360 1.24 10.36 13.01
CA LEU A 360 0.16 10.93 13.82
C LEU A 360 -0.63 9.80 14.49
N ILE A 361 -0.96 9.98 15.77
CA ILE A 361 -1.87 9.09 16.49
C ILE A 361 -3.06 9.92 16.98
N LEU A 362 -4.23 9.57 16.47
CA LEU A 362 -5.45 10.34 16.62
C LEU A 362 -6.46 9.60 17.49
N ASP A 363 -7.45 10.33 17.98
CA ASP A 363 -8.63 9.74 18.59
C ASP A 363 -9.42 8.87 17.60
N LYS A 364 -10.50 8.27 18.09
CA LYS A 364 -11.37 7.39 17.30
C LYS A 364 -11.89 8.06 16.02
N ASN A 365 -12.19 9.36 16.07
CA ASN A 365 -12.81 10.11 14.98
C ASN A 365 -11.79 10.68 13.99
N GLY A 366 -10.51 10.71 14.37
CA GLY A 366 -9.44 11.35 13.60
C GLY A 366 -9.41 12.87 13.76
N GLU A 367 -9.96 13.41 14.84
CA GLU A 367 -10.18 14.86 15.01
C GLU A 367 -9.12 15.53 15.88
N SER A 368 -8.55 14.79 16.82
CA SER A 368 -7.54 15.29 17.74
C SER A 368 -6.46 14.26 18.01
N ARG A 369 -5.27 14.73 18.40
CA ARG A 369 -4.17 13.86 18.82
C ARG A 369 -4.45 13.22 20.17
N VAL A 370 -4.06 11.97 20.30
CA VAL A 370 -4.02 11.31 21.61
C VAL A 370 -2.87 11.85 22.45
N LYS A 371 -3.06 11.86 23.77
CA LYS A 371 -2.00 12.17 24.73
C LYS A 371 -1.21 10.90 25.03
N PRO A 372 0.12 10.99 25.20
CA PRO A 372 0.92 9.84 25.56
C PRO A 372 0.50 9.29 26.93
N ARG A 373 0.48 7.96 27.06
CA ARG A 373 0.32 7.23 28.31
C ARG A 373 1.54 6.32 28.47
N GLN A 374 2.30 6.49 29.56
CA GLN A 374 3.52 5.71 29.81
C GLN A 374 4.53 5.75 28.64
N GLY A 375 4.66 6.90 27.97
CA GLY A 375 5.59 7.07 26.84
C GLY A 375 5.08 6.58 25.48
N GLU A 376 3.87 6.01 25.43
CA GLU A 376 3.28 5.49 24.19
C GLU A 376 2.00 6.23 23.81
N LEU A 377 1.75 6.33 22.50
CA LEU A 377 0.54 6.91 21.92
C LEU A 377 -0.25 5.80 21.24
N THR A 378 -1.47 5.55 21.69
CA THR A 378 -2.33 4.49 21.14
C THR A 378 -3.61 5.09 20.60
N GLY A 379 -3.94 4.76 19.35
CA GLY A 379 -5.11 5.30 18.67
C GLY A 379 -5.07 5.08 17.16
N ARG A 380 -5.75 5.96 16.42
CA ARG A 380 -5.90 5.90 14.96
C ARG A 380 -4.65 6.38 14.28
N LEU A 381 -4.13 5.55 13.38
CA LEU A 381 -2.90 5.84 12.67
C LEU A 381 -3.19 6.86 11.58
N GLY A 382 -2.47 7.98 11.63
CA GLY A 382 -2.37 8.96 10.57
C GLY A 382 -0.91 9.14 10.16
N PHE A 383 -0.73 9.62 8.95
CA PHE A 383 0.57 9.72 8.29
C PHE A 383 0.61 11.02 7.50
N PHE A 384 1.77 11.66 7.45
CA PHE A 384 2.09 12.56 6.36
C PHE A 384 3.36 12.05 5.70
N ASP A 385 3.20 11.37 4.57
CA ASP A 385 4.32 10.98 3.72
C ASP A 385 4.70 12.16 2.82
N LEU A 386 5.80 12.82 3.18
CA LEU A 386 6.28 14.02 2.49
C LEU A 386 6.94 13.69 1.15
N SER A 387 7.24 12.40 0.89
CA SER A 387 7.83 11.96 -0.38
C SER A 387 6.84 11.98 -1.54
N LEU A 388 5.53 11.98 -1.23
CA LEU A 388 4.46 11.93 -2.21
C LEU A 388 4.26 13.23 -2.96
N ASP A 389 4.32 13.18 -4.29
CA ASP A 389 4.05 14.29 -5.20
C ASP A 389 2.93 14.11 -6.24
N GLY A 390 2.41 12.90 -6.44
CA GLY A 390 1.27 12.66 -7.34
C GLY A 390 -0.11 12.95 -6.73
N HIS A 391 -0.23 12.88 -5.41
CA HIS A 391 -1.45 13.20 -4.65
C HIS A 391 -1.11 13.71 -3.25
N TRP A 392 -2.13 14.03 -2.45
CA TRP A 392 -1.93 14.54 -1.10
C TRP A 392 -1.51 13.43 -0.12
N GLY A 393 -0.28 13.54 0.40
CA GLY A 393 0.34 12.52 1.24
C GLY A 393 -0.05 12.53 2.73
N ALA A 394 -0.91 13.46 3.16
CA ALA A 394 -1.40 13.49 4.55
C ALA A 394 -2.73 12.74 4.67
N MET A 395 -2.71 11.60 5.36
CA MET A 395 -3.86 10.71 5.46
C MET A 395 -4.12 10.16 6.87
N VAL A 396 -5.38 9.78 7.09
CA VAL A 396 -5.83 9.02 8.25
C VAL A 396 -6.32 7.65 7.80
N SER A 397 -5.80 6.60 8.44
CA SER A 397 -6.15 5.23 8.12
C SER A 397 -7.34 4.72 8.94
N GLY A 398 -7.87 3.57 8.54
CA GLY A 398 -8.77 2.76 9.37
C GLY A 398 -8.05 1.84 10.36
N ASP A 399 -6.75 2.03 10.59
CA ASP A 399 -5.93 1.18 11.44
C ASP A 399 -5.74 1.81 12.82
N HIS A 400 -5.68 0.94 13.84
CA HIS A 400 -5.38 1.24 15.22
C HIS A 400 -4.03 0.64 15.58
N GLY A 401 -3.17 1.42 16.25
CA GLY A 401 -1.88 0.93 16.70
C GLY A 401 -1.27 1.78 17.79
N THR A 402 -0.05 1.41 18.19
CA THR A 402 0.68 2.04 19.29
C THR A 402 2.04 2.55 18.82
N LEU A 403 2.21 3.87 18.83
CA LEU A 403 3.46 4.56 18.52
C LEU A 403 4.28 4.79 19.78
N ARG A 404 5.60 4.60 19.65
CA ARG A 404 6.60 5.02 20.62
C ARG A 404 7.50 6.07 19.97
N LEU A 405 7.69 7.19 20.66
CA LEU A 405 8.59 8.27 20.21
C LEU A 405 10.00 8.13 20.76
N ASP A 406 10.14 7.44 21.89
CA ASP A 406 11.42 7.13 22.52
C ASP A 406 12.17 6.01 21.76
N PRO A 407 13.50 5.88 21.95
CA PRO A 407 14.30 4.85 21.29
C PRO A 407 13.72 3.44 21.43
N CYS A 408 13.80 2.69 20.34
CA CYS A 408 13.31 1.32 20.25
C CYS A 408 14.26 0.34 20.96
N GLY A 409 13.72 -0.80 21.41
CA GLY A 409 14.52 -1.88 22.01
C GLY A 409 15.58 -2.46 21.07
N CYS A 410 15.49 -2.19 19.77
CA CYS A 410 16.50 -2.57 18.78
C CYS A 410 17.72 -1.63 18.76
N GLY A 411 17.71 -0.56 19.57
CA GLY A 411 18.78 0.43 19.68
C GLY A 411 18.58 1.69 18.84
N ARG A 412 17.62 1.71 17.90
CA ARG A 412 17.39 2.87 17.02
C ARG A 412 16.60 3.99 17.70
N PRO A 413 17.01 5.25 17.53
CA PRO A 413 16.34 6.41 18.12
C PRO A 413 15.06 6.86 17.41
N SER A 414 14.79 6.38 16.19
CA SER A 414 13.60 6.80 15.43
C SER A 414 12.28 6.33 16.06
N PRO A 415 11.17 7.06 15.83
CA PRO A 415 9.85 6.61 16.22
C PRO A 415 9.52 5.24 15.64
N SER A 416 8.77 4.44 16.40
CA SER A 416 8.41 3.10 15.97
C SER A 416 6.97 2.74 16.32
N LEU A 417 6.29 2.05 15.41
CA LEU A 417 4.95 1.51 15.53
C LEU A 417 5.02 0.05 16.03
N GLY A 418 4.19 -0.30 17.01
CA GLY A 418 4.08 -1.68 17.49
C GLY A 418 3.51 -2.63 16.43
N ARG A 419 3.82 -3.92 16.56
CA ARG A 419 3.35 -4.96 15.63
C ARG A 419 1.84 -5.17 15.62
N ASP A 420 1.19 -4.95 16.76
CA ASP A 420 -0.25 -5.19 16.96
C ASP A 420 -1.10 -4.10 16.32
N ILE A 421 -1.21 -4.16 14.99
CA ILE A 421 -2.01 -3.25 14.18
C ILE A 421 -3.29 -3.96 13.79
N VAL A 422 -4.43 -3.36 14.15
CA VAL A 422 -5.77 -3.91 13.90
C VAL A 422 -6.64 -2.86 13.24
N ARG A 423 -7.73 -3.27 12.57
CA ARG A 423 -8.69 -2.29 12.05
C ARG A 423 -9.54 -1.74 13.17
N TYR A 424 -9.82 -0.44 13.11
CA TYR A 424 -10.72 0.22 14.05
C TYR A 424 -12.10 -0.43 14.12
N LYS A 425 -12.66 -0.86 12.98
CA LYS A 425 -13.96 -1.53 12.90
C LYS A 425 -14.01 -2.90 13.59
N ASP A 426 -12.85 -3.56 13.73
CA ASP A 426 -12.77 -4.90 14.32
C ASP A 426 -12.61 -4.83 15.85
N LEU A 427 -12.42 -3.63 16.41
CA LEU A 427 -12.38 -3.40 17.86
C LEU A 427 -13.79 -3.37 18.48
N PRO A 428 -13.95 -3.71 19.78
CA PRO A 428 -15.22 -3.61 20.48
C PRO A 428 -15.80 -2.18 20.43
N GLY A 429 -17.01 -2.02 19.88
CA GLY A 429 -17.62 -0.70 19.67
C GLY A 429 -16.94 0.15 18.59
N GLY A 430 -16.08 -0.47 17.78
CA GLY A 430 -15.40 0.11 16.64
C GLY A 430 -16.36 0.48 15.51
N ASP A 431 -16.19 1.67 14.96
CA ASP A 431 -16.79 2.08 13.69
C ASP A 431 -15.66 2.72 12.87
N ASP A 432 -15.61 2.48 11.56
CA ASP A 432 -14.57 3.05 10.68
C ASP A 432 -14.96 4.43 10.14
N LYS A 433 -15.90 5.11 10.79
CA LYS A 433 -16.30 6.47 10.42
C LYS A 433 -15.24 7.46 10.87
N VAL A 434 -14.61 8.08 9.89
CA VAL A 434 -13.74 9.25 10.03
C VAL A 434 -14.54 10.50 9.64
N THR A 435 -14.49 11.55 10.47
CA THR A 435 -15.34 12.74 10.28
C THR A 435 -15.07 13.48 8.97
N CYS A 436 -13.81 13.54 8.50
CA CYS A 436 -13.46 14.29 7.30
C CYS A 436 -14.01 13.69 6.00
N THR A 437 -14.31 12.38 5.96
CA THR A 437 -14.70 11.66 4.72
C THR A 437 -15.92 12.27 4.04
N GLY A 438 -17.00 12.53 4.79
CA GLY A 438 -18.24 13.08 4.21
C GLY A 438 -18.07 14.50 3.69
N THR A 439 -17.22 15.29 4.35
CA THR A 439 -16.91 16.66 3.93
C THR A 439 -16.12 16.68 2.63
N ILE A 440 -15.08 15.83 2.51
CA ILE A 440 -14.28 15.74 1.29
C ILE A 440 -15.10 15.24 0.10
N ASP A 441 -15.95 14.21 0.29
CA ASP A 441 -16.88 13.72 -0.74
C ASP A 441 -17.79 14.85 -1.26
N THR A 442 -18.24 15.73 -0.38
CA THR A 442 -19.06 16.89 -0.76
C THR A 442 -18.29 17.87 -1.66
N TYR A 443 -17.02 18.15 -1.33
CA TYR A 443 -16.18 19.03 -2.16
C TYR A 443 -15.94 18.43 -3.55
N VAL A 444 -15.56 17.15 -3.58
CA VAL A 444 -15.28 16.43 -4.82
C VAL A 444 -16.51 16.42 -5.72
N ARG A 445 -17.69 16.12 -5.18
CA ARG A 445 -18.95 16.15 -5.97
C ARG A 445 -19.26 17.54 -6.52
N GLY A 446 -19.00 18.60 -5.76
CA GLY A 446 -19.17 19.97 -6.25
C GLY A 446 -18.31 20.25 -7.47
N ILE A 447 -17.02 19.89 -7.39
CA ILE A 447 -16.05 20.09 -8.49
C ILE A 447 -16.43 19.27 -9.72
N VAL A 448 -16.79 17.99 -9.54
CA VAL A 448 -17.16 17.12 -10.66
C VAL A 448 -18.46 17.58 -11.35
N ALA A 449 -19.44 18.07 -10.58
CA ALA A 449 -20.71 18.55 -11.14
C ALA A 449 -20.56 19.87 -11.93
N GLU A 450 -19.52 20.66 -11.66
CA GLU A 450 -19.18 21.85 -12.44
C GLU A 450 -18.47 21.48 -13.76
N ALA A 451 -17.76 20.35 -13.82
CA ALA A 451 -17.08 19.87 -15.03
C ALA A 451 -18.02 19.15 -16.02
N ASP A 452 -19.14 18.60 -15.54
CA ASP A 452 -20.18 17.94 -16.36
C ASP A 452 -21.17 18.95 -17.03
N GLN A 453 -21.03 20.26 -16.76
CA GLN A 453 -21.84 21.36 -17.33
C GLN A 453 -21.07 22.09 -18.44
#